data_AF-A0A521QAJ1-F1
#
_entry.id   AF-A0A521QAJ1-F1
#
_cell.length_a   1.000
_cell.length_b   1.000
_cell.length_c   1.000
_cell.angle_alpha   90.00
_cell.angle_beta   90.00
_cell.angle_gamma   90.00
#
_symmetry.space_group_name_H-M   'P 1'
#
loop_
_entity.id
_entity.type
_entity.pdbx_description
1 polymer ?
#
loop_
_entity_poly.entity_id
_entity_poly.type
_entity_poly.pdbx_seq_one_letter_code
_entity_poly.pdbx_strand_id
1 'polypeptide(L)'
;MAKLISCECDAVVITPPEALEAKREGCHFLVDFAEFGLNFALGGIAARRGYIQEQPAITRQFVRAYVEGMHCYRTDRDFTVQVQQEYSGLRDRSIAEETYEITRPGMPEIPYPVFSALGTVLQVMSRQLPEAATADPRQFVDDSFIRELEESGFISSLYRG
;
A
#
# COMPACT_ATOMS: atom_id res chain seq x y z
N MET A 1 -3.96 9.08 -17.59
CA MET A 1 -4.99 10.15 -17.54
C MET A 1 -5.35 10.72 -18.91
N ALA A 2 -4.42 11.34 -19.65
CA ALA A 2 -4.73 12.09 -20.88
C ALA A 2 -5.59 11.33 -21.91
N LYS A 3 -5.27 10.05 -22.18
CA LYS A 3 -6.03 9.21 -23.13
C LYS A 3 -7.45 8.85 -22.67
N LEU A 4 -7.67 8.76 -21.36
CA LEU A 4 -8.99 8.52 -20.79
C LEU A 4 -9.86 9.76 -20.96
N ILE A 5 -9.31 10.93 -20.64
CA ILE A 5 -10.01 12.22 -20.75
C ILE A 5 -10.26 12.58 -22.23
N SER A 6 -9.33 12.23 -23.13
CA SER A 6 -9.48 12.48 -24.58
C SER A 6 -10.30 11.42 -25.32
N CYS A 7 -10.96 10.50 -24.61
CA CYS A 7 -11.77 9.41 -25.17
C CYS A 7 -11.01 8.47 -26.14
N GLU A 8 -9.69 8.34 -26.01
CA GLU A 8 -8.90 7.34 -26.74
C GLU A 8 -8.89 5.96 -26.04
N CYS A 9 -9.37 5.90 -24.80
CA CYS A 9 -9.43 4.70 -23.98
C CYS A 9 -10.75 4.70 -23.20
N ASP A 10 -11.51 3.61 -23.27
CA ASP A 10 -12.83 3.52 -22.64
C ASP A 10 -12.76 3.32 -21.12
N ALA A 11 -11.72 2.67 -20.60
CA ALA A 11 -11.55 2.39 -19.18
C ALA A 11 -10.08 2.13 -18.81
N VAL A 12 -9.70 2.48 -17.57
CA VAL A 12 -8.37 2.24 -17.02
C VAL A 12 -8.46 1.84 -15.54
N VAL A 13 -7.54 1.00 -15.09
CA VAL A 13 -7.33 0.75 -13.65
C VAL A 13 -6.38 1.81 -13.11
N ILE A 14 -6.83 2.57 -12.11
CA ILE A 14 -6.11 3.72 -11.58
C ILE A 14 -6.29 3.81 -10.06
N THR A 15 -5.28 4.28 -9.36
CA THR A 15 -5.30 4.47 -7.91
C THR A 15 -5.46 5.96 -7.58
N PRO A 16 -5.90 6.31 -6.35
CA PRO A 16 -5.72 7.66 -5.84
C PRO A 16 -4.23 8.05 -5.81
N PRO A 17 -3.90 9.35 -6.00
CA PRO A 17 -4.83 10.47 -6.19
C PRO A 17 -5.41 10.60 -7.61
N GLU A 18 -4.81 9.97 -8.62
CA GLU A 18 -5.19 10.18 -10.03
C GLU A 18 -6.61 9.71 -10.36
N ALA A 19 -7.11 8.69 -9.65
CA ALA A 19 -8.50 8.24 -9.73
C ALA A 19 -9.50 9.36 -9.39
N LEU A 20 -9.18 10.18 -8.38
CA LEU A 20 -10.01 11.29 -7.94
C LEU A 20 -9.97 12.46 -8.92
N GLU A 21 -8.80 12.75 -9.48
CA GLU A 21 -8.64 13.73 -10.55
C GLU A 21 -9.49 13.36 -11.77
N ALA A 22 -9.40 12.11 -12.25
CA ALA A 22 -10.21 11.63 -13.36
C ALA A 22 -11.72 11.79 -13.09
N LYS A 23 -12.17 11.48 -11.86
CA LYS A 23 -13.58 11.67 -11.46
C LYS A 23 -14.01 13.14 -11.52
N ARG A 24 -13.14 14.07 -11.11
CA ARG A 24 -13.40 15.53 -11.18
C ARG A 24 -13.44 16.04 -12.61
N GLU A 25 -12.71 15.41 -13.52
CA GLU A 25 -12.73 15.66 -14.97
C GLU A 25 -13.91 14.97 -15.69
N GLY A 26 -14.87 14.42 -14.94
CA GLY A 26 -16.11 13.85 -15.49
C GLY A 26 -16.07 12.35 -15.79
N CYS A 27 -14.99 11.64 -15.45
CA CYS A 27 -14.99 10.18 -15.50
C CYS A 27 -15.84 9.57 -14.36
N HIS A 28 -16.25 8.31 -14.53
CA HIS A 28 -17.03 7.58 -13.54
C HIS A 28 -16.27 6.33 -13.06
N PHE A 29 -16.39 6.02 -11.78
CA PHE A 29 -15.92 4.73 -11.26
C PHE A 29 -16.85 3.62 -11.74
N LEU A 30 -16.29 2.64 -12.45
CA LEU A 30 -17.02 1.46 -12.92
C LEU A 30 -16.97 0.31 -11.91
N VAL A 31 -15.83 0.17 -11.23
CA VAL A 31 -15.55 -0.89 -10.25
C VAL A 31 -14.68 -0.29 -9.15
N ASP A 32 -15.07 -0.49 -7.89
CA ASP A 32 -14.20 -0.30 -6.73
C ASP A 32 -13.78 -1.68 -6.20
N PHE A 33 -12.49 -2.00 -6.29
CA PHE A 33 -11.97 -3.28 -5.81
C PHE A 33 -12.11 -3.48 -4.30
N ALA A 34 -12.23 -2.39 -3.53
CA ALA A 34 -12.46 -2.46 -2.09
C ALA A 34 -13.83 -3.10 -1.77
N GLU A 35 -14.86 -2.85 -2.58
CA GLU A 35 -16.20 -3.44 -2.41
C GLU A 35 -16.21 -4.96 -2.54
N PHE A 36 -15.25 -5.52 -3.29
CA PHE A 36 -15.11 -6.96 -3.50
C PHE A 36 -14.15 -7.62 -2.52
N GLY A 37 -13.66 -6.88 -1.51
CA GLY A 37 -12.62 -7.34 -0.59
C GLY A 37 -11.29 -7.63 -1.29
N LEU A 38 -11.11 -7.14 -2.52
CA LEU A 38 -9.90 -7.32 -3.30
C LEU A 38 -8.90 -6.26 -2.87
N ASN A 39 -8.19 -6.56 -1.78
CA ASN A 39 -6.99 -5.83 -1.42
C ASN A 39 -5.84 -6.39 -2.27
N PHE A 40 -5.76 -5.97 -3.53
CA PHE A 40 -4.55 -6.20 -4.30
C PHE A 40 -3.43 -5.50 -3.54
N ALA A 41 -2.43 -6.26 -3.10
CA ALA A 41 -1.19 -5.68 -2.61
C ALA A 41 -0.48 -5.02 -3.81
N LEU A 42 -0.99 -3.86 -4.23
CA LEU A 42 -0.49 -3.07 -5.36
C LEU A 42 0.91 -2.52 -5.04
N GLY A 43 1.24 -2.44 -3.74
CA GLY A 43 2.56 -2.11 -3.23
C GLY A 43 2.95 -2.98 -2.04
N GLY A 44 4.25 -3.18 -1.88
CA GLY A 44 4.87 -3.86 -0.75
C GLY A 44 6.35 -3.49 -0.70
N ILE A 45 6.95 -3.61 0.49
CA ILE A 45 8.40 -3.44 0.64
C ILE A 45 9.06 -4.77 0.31
N ALA A 46 9.95 -4.75 -0.69
CA ALA A 46 10.72 -5.91 -1.08
C ALA A 46 12.22 -5.61 -1.01
N ALA A 47 12.99 -6.58 -0.55
CA ALA A 47 14.45 -6.54 -0.55
C ALA A 47 15.02 -7.91 -0.94
N ARG A 48 16.28 -7.94 -1.36
CA ARG A 48 16.99 -9.20 -1.64
C ARG A 48 17.16 -9.97 -0.33
N ARG A 49 16.86 -11.26 -0.33
CA ARG A 49 17.07 -12.14 0.85
C ARG A 49 18.49 -12.05 1.41
N GLY A 50 19.51 -12.04 0.54
CA GLY A 50 20.91 -11.89 0.96
C GLY A 50 21.17 -10.57 1.70
N TYR A 51 20.56 -9.47 1.25
CA TYR A 51 20.70 -8.17 1.94
C TYR A 51 20.10 -8.21 3.35
N ILE A 52 18.90 -8.79 3.51
CA ILE A 52 18.26 -8.94 4.83
C ILE A 52 19.13 -9.76 5.78
N GLN A 53 19.74 -10.84 5.27
CA GLN A 53 20.62 -11.72 6.05
C GLN A 53 21.95 -11.06 6.42
N GLU A 54 22.54 -10.28 5.51
CA GLU A 54 23.82 -9.58 5.72
C GLU A 54 23.67 -8.31 6.57
N GLN A 55 22.52 -7.63 6.46
CA GLN A 55 22.26 -6.33 7.08
C GLN A 55 21.00 -6.32 7.98
N PRO A 56 20.83 -7.28 8.90
CA PRO A 56 19.61 -7.40 9.70
C PRO A 56 19.37 -6.18 10.61
N ALA A 57 20.43 -5.48 11.02
CA ALA A 57 20.31 -4.25 11.81
C ALA A 57 19.66 -3.11 11.00
N ILE A 58 20.08 -2.93 9.75
CA ILE A 58 19.51 -1.89 8.85
C ILE A 58 18.07 -2.26 8.50
N THR A 59 17.81 -3.53 8.18
CA THR A 59 16.43 -3.99 7.90
C THR A 59 15.52 -3.73 9.08
N ARG A 60 15.94 -4.04 10.32
CA ARG A 60 15.16 -3.75 11.53
C ARG A 60 14.89 -2.27 11.72
N GLN A 61 15.90 -1.42 11.55
CA GLN A 61 15.74 0.03 11.67
C GLN A 61 14.78 0.59 10.62
N PHE A 62 14.87 0.10 9.38
CA PHE A 62 13.95 0.47 8.31
C PHE A 62 12.52 0.07 8.63
N VAL A 63 12.30 -1.18 9.06
CA VAL A 63 10.96 -1.69 9.39
C VAL A 63 10.37 -0.92 10.59
N ARG A 64 11.19 -0.60 11.59
CA ARG A 64 10.78 0.26 12.70
C ARG A 64 10.34 1.64 12.24
N ALA A 65 11.15 2.31 11.42
CA ALA A 65 10.82 3.63 10.88
C ALA A 65 9.55 3.59 10.00
N TYR A 66 9.36 2.51 9.25
CA TYR A 66 8.13 2.29 8.47
C TYR A 66 6.89 2.17 9.38
N VAL A 67 6.98 1.44 10.49
CA VAL A 67 5.90 1.33 11.48
C VAL A 67 5.61 2.69 12.15
N GLU A 68 6.63 3.47 12.51
CA GLU A 68 6.47 4.84 13.02
C GLU A 68 5.79 5.75 11.99
N GLY A 69 6.18 5.64 10.72
CA GLY A 69 5.54 6.35 9.60
C GLY A 69 4.07 5.94 9.41
N MET A 70 3.75 4.64 9.54
CA MET A 70 2.38 4.13 9.47
C MET A 70 1.53 4.65 10.64
N HIS A 71 2.10 4.71 11.83
CA HIS A 71 1.46 5.33 12.99
C HIS A 71 1.16 6.81 12.74
N CYS A 72 2.15 7.58 12.27
CA CYS A 72 1.99 8.98 11.91
C CYS A 72 0.91 9.17 10.84
N TYR A 73 0.92 8.34 9.79
CA TYR A 73 -0.12 8.30 8.77
C TYR A 73 -1.52 8.20 9.39
N ARG A 74 -1.70 7.28 10.34
CA ARG A 74 -3.01 7.02 10.96
C ARG A 74 -3.47 8.08 11.96
N THR A 75 -2.55 8.83 12.56
CA THR A 75 -2.80 9.65 13.76
C THR A 75 -2.60 11.15 13.53
N ASP A 76 -1.79 11.55 12.54
CA ASP A 76 -1.57 12.94 12.16
C ASP A 76 -2.07 13.17 10.73
N ARG A 77 -3.37 13.44 10.62
CA ARG A 77 -4.03 13.67 9.33
C ARG A 77 -3.42 14.85 8.58
N ASP A 78 -3.21 15.98 9.25
CA ASP A 78 -2.78 17.22 8.59
C ASP A 78 -1.35 17.10 8.05
N PHE A 79 -0.45 16.50 8.83
CA PHE A 79 0.90 16.17 8.36
C PHE A 79 0.86 15.21 7.17
N THR A 80 0.04 14.16 7.26
CA THR A 80 -0.06 13.16 6.18
C THR A 80 -0.58 13.78 4.88
N VAL A 81 -1.63 14.61 4.96
CA VAL A 81 -2.18 15.33 3.81
C VAL A 81 -1.14 16.27 3.20
N GLN A 82 -0.35 16.96 4.03
CA GLN A 82 0.73 17.82 3.54
C GLN A 82 1.82 17.02 2.80
N VAL A 83 2.27 15.90 3.38
CA VAL A 83 3.27 15.02 2.75
C VAL A 83 2.73 14.45 1.43
N GLN A 84 1.49 13.97 1.39
CA GLN A 84 0.86 13.51 0.15
C GLN A 84 0.82 14.61 -0.91
N GLN A 85 0.44 15.83 -0.51
CA GLN A 85 0.37 16.96 -1.43
C GLN A 85 1.74 17.26 -2.07
N GLU A 86 2.79 17.29 -1.25
CA GLU A 86 4.16 17.56 -1.70
C GLU A 86 4.68 16.46 -2.63
N TYR A 87 4.64 15.20 -2.20
CA TYR A 87 5.26 14.10 -2.93
C TYR A 87 4.45 13.62 -4.14
N SER A 88 3.14 13.87 -4.17
CA SER A 88 2.29 13.61 -5.35
C SER A 88 2.13 14.82 -6.27
N GLY A 89 2.74 15.97 -5.93
CA GLY A 89 2.66 17.19 -6.75
C GLY A 89 1.24 17.75 -6.88
N LEU A 90 0.39 17.52 -5.89
CA LEU A 90 -1.02 17.92 -5.92
C LEU A 90 -1.14 19.41 -5.65
N ARG A 91 -1.82 20.13 -6.55
CA ARG A 91 -2.09 21.57 -6.37
C ARG A 91 -3.28 21.81 -5.45
N ASP A 92 -4.29 20.96 -5.54
CA ASP A 92 -5.51 21.04 -4.75
C ASP A 92 -5.41 20.12 -3.54
N ARG A 93 -5.31 20.74 -2.35
CA ARG A 93 -5.25 20.01 -1.07
C ARG A 93 -6.45 19.09 -0.87
N SER A 94 -7.63 19.43 -1.40
CA SER A 94 -8.82 18.59 -1.22
C SER A 94 -8.66 17.21 -1.87
N ILE A 95 -7.81 17.07 -2.90
CA ILE A 95 -7.50 15.77 -3.51
C ILE A 95 -6.65 14.93 -2.55
N ALA A 96 -5.67 15.55 -1.88
CA ALA A 96 -4.85 14.87 -0.87
C ALA A 96 -5.69 14.47 0.35
N GLU A 97 -6.61 15.32 0.78
CA GLU A 97 -7.55 15.01 1.86
C GLU A 97 -8.47 13.83 1.50
N GLU A 98 -9.08 13.84 0.32
CA GLU A 98 -9.93 12.74 -0.14
C GLU A 98 -9.13 11.46 -0.37
N THR A 99 -7.89 11.57 -0.88
CA THR A 99 -6.95 10.44 -0.99
C THR A 99 -6.70 9.81 0.38
N TYR A 100 -6.38 10.63 1.39
CA TYR A 100 -6.19 10.18 2.75
C TYR A 100 -7.39 9.38 3.29
N GLU A 101 -8.60 9.90 3.14
CA GLU A 101 -9.82 9.22 3.62
C GLU A 101 -10.01 7.85 2.94
N ILE A 102 -9.70 7.74 1.66
CA ILE A 102 -9.85 6.50 0.88
C ILE A 102 -8.76 5.47 1.25
N THR A 103 -7.52 5.91 1.47
CA THR A 103 -6.40 4.98 1.66
C THR A 103 -6.16 4.61 3.13
N ARG A 104 -6.55 5.45 4.09
CA ARG A 104 -6.40 5.18 5.53
C ARG A 104 -7.01 3.85 6.01
N PRO A 105 -8.20 3.41 5.55
CA PRO A 105 -8.75 2.10 5.90
C PRO A 105 -7.83 0.93 5.53
N GLY A 106 -7.03 1.08 4.47
CA GLY A 106 -6.05 0.09 4.00
C GLY A 106 -4.72 0.11 4.76
N MET A 107 -4.54 1.01 5.71
CA MET A 107 -3.30 1.21 6.48
C MET A 107 -3.48 0.68 7.90
N PRO A 108 -3.29 -0.63 8.18
CA PRO A 108 -3.50 -1.20 9.52
C PRO A 108 -2.51 -0.66 10.55
N GLU A 109 -2.88 -0.75 11.83
CA GLU A 109 -2.00 -0.39 12.95
C GLU A 109 -0.73 -1.26 13.00
N ILE A 110 -0.89 -2.56 12.80
CA ILE A 110 0.21 -3.51 12.69
C ILE A 110 0.31 -3.92 11.21
N PRO A 111 1.32 -3.47 10.46
CA PRO A 111 1.39 -3.67 9.02
C PRO A 111 1.97 -5.04 8.66
N TYR A 112 1.26 -6.11 9.05
CA TYR A 112 1.59 -7.46 8.63
C TYR A 112 1.38 -7.66 7.11
N PRO A 113 2.25 -8.42 6.44
CA PRO A 113 2.01 -8.86 5.07
C PRO A 113 0.71 -9.67 4.95
N VAL A 114 -0.11 -9.36 3.96
CA VAL A 114 -1.39 -10.04 3.74
C VAL A 114 -1.19 -11.25 2.82
N PHE A 115 -1.01 -12.43 3.40
CA PHE A 115 -0.73 -13.67 2.64
C PHE A 115 -1.79 -14.02 1.59
N SER A 116 -3.06 -13.77 1.87
CA SER A 116 -4.15 -14.04 0.91
C SER A 116 -4.03 -13.19 -0.36
N ALA A 117 -3.59 -11.94 -0.23
CA ALA A 117 -3.36 -11.05 -1.37
C ALA A 117 -2.25 -11.57 -2.28
N LEU A 118 -1.17 -12.12 -1.72
CA LEU A 118 -0.11 -12.77 -2.50
C LEU A 118 -0.62 -14.02 -3.25
N GLY A 119 -1.49 -14.81 -2.63
CA GLY A 119 -2.16 -15.93 -3.30
C GLY A 119 -2.95 -15.50 -4.52
N THR A 120 -3.73 -14.42 -4.40
CA THR A 120 -4.48 -13.82 -5.53
C THR A 120 -3.54 -13.35 -6.63
N VAL A 121 -2.42 -12.68 -6.29
CA VAL A 121 -1.43 -12.23 -7.27
C VAL A 121 -0.79 -13.41 -8.00
N LEU A 122 -0.37 -14.47 -7.29
CA LEU A 122 0.19 -15.68 -7.91
C LEU A 122 -0.81 -16.37 -8.83
N GLN A 123 -2.09 -16.43 -8.46
CA GLN A 123 -3.15 -16.96 -9.31
C GLN A 123 -3.37 -16.13 -10.58
N VAL A 124 -3.26 -14.80 -10.50
CA VAL A 124 -3.34 -13.95 -11.69
C VAL A 124 -2.09 -14.14 -12.56
N MET A 125 -0.90 -14.19 -11.95
CA MET A 125 0.38 -14.41 -12.64
C MET A 125 0.44 -15.76 -13.35
N SER A 126 -0.21 -16.80 -12.81
CA SER A 126 -0.17 -18.14 -13.39
C SER A 126 -0.75 -18.23 -14.81
N ARG A 127 -1.56 -17.24 -15.20
CA ARG A 127 -2.07 -17.10 -16.57
C ARG A 127 -0.97 -16.84 -17.60
N GLN A 128 0.16 -16.30 -17.17
CA GLN A 128 1.31 -15.95 -18.01
C GLN A 128 2.60 -16.69 -17.60
N LEU A 129 2.73 -17.02 -16.32
CA LEU A 129 3.88 -17.71 -15.73
C LEU A 129 3.40 -18.98 -15.01
N PRO A 130 3.34 -20.15 -15.69
CA PRO A 130 2.78 -21.37 -15.13
C PRO A 130 3.35 -21.78 -13.76
N GLU A 131 4.63 -21.48 -13.50
CA GLU A 131 5.33 -21.74 -12.25
C GLU A 131 4.72 -21.00 -11.05
N ALA A 132 4.03 -19.88 -11.28
CA ALA A 132 3.32 -19.16 -10.23
C ALA A 132 2.14 -19.95 -9.65
N ALA A 133 1.58 -20.91 -10.40
CA ALA A 133 0.44 -21.73 -9.93
C ALA A 133 0.78 -22.60 -8.71
N THR A 134 2.04 -23.01 -8.59
CA THR A 134 2.52 -23.93 -7.53
C THR A 134 3.45 -23.25 -6.53
N ALA A 135 3.72 -21.96 -6.71
CA ALA A 135 4.57 -21.19 -5.81
C ALA A 135 3.91 -21.02 -4.43
N ASP A 136 4.66 -21.33 -3.37
CA ASP A 136 4.23 -21.07 -2.00
C ASP A 136 4.34 -19.57 -1.70
N PRO A 137 3.27 -18.84 -1.35
CA PRO A 137 3.34 -17.42 -1.00
C PRO A 137 4.34 -17.11 0.12
N ARG A 138 4.55 -18.06 1.05
CA ARG A 138 5.46 -17.90 2.20
C ARG A 138 6.91 -17.72 1.79
N GLN A 139 7.29 -18.16 0.59
CA GLN A 139 8.66 -17.96 0.09
C GLN A 139 8.97 -16.49 -0.22
N PHE A 140 7.95 -15.63 -0.29
CA PHE A 140 8.08 -14.21 -0.62
C PHE A 140 7.84 -13.29 0.59
N VAL A 141 7.63 -13.86 1.78
CA VAL A 141 7.29 -13.11 2.99
C VAL A 141 8.32 -13.35 4.07
N ASP A 142 8.78 -12.25 4.69
CA ASP A 142 9.52 -12.26 5.94
C ASP A 142 8.83 -11.27 6.89
N ASP A 143 8.07 -11.81 7.85
CA ASP A 143 7.32 -11.03 8.84
C ASP A 143 8.06 -10.93 10.18
N SER A 144 9.27 -11.50 10.28
CA SER A 144 10.00 -11.62 11.55
C SER A 144 10.28 -10.27 12.21
N PHE A 145 10.62 -9.25 11.41
CA PHE A 145 10.87 -7.90 11.89
C PHE A 145 9.63 -7.19 12.41
N ILE A 146 8.46 -7.39 11.78
CA ILE A 146 7.19 -6.83 12.28
C ILE A 146 6.79 -7.53 13.57
N ARG A 147 6.92 -8.87 13.61
CA ARG A 147 6.63 -9.67 14.80
C ARG A 147 7.49 -9.28 15.99
N GLU A 148 8.79 -9.06 15.79
CA GLU A 148 9.70 -8.58 16.84
C GLU A 148 9.22 -7.23 17.44
N LEU A 149 8.76 -6.30 16.60
CA LEU A 149 8.23 -5.01 17.05
C LEU A 149 6.88 -5.15 17.79
N GLU A 150 6.02 -6.05 17.35
CA GLU A 150 4.76 -6.34 18.05
C GLU A 150 5.02 -6.97 19.42
N GLU A 151 5.79 -8.06 19.46
CA GLU A 151 6.08 -8.83 20.68
C GLU A 151 6.86 -8.02 21.71
N SER A 152 7.76 -7.13 21.28
CA SER A 152 8.46 -6.19 22.18
C SER A 152 7.56 -5.09 22.77
N GLY A 153 6.32 -4.97 22.28
CA GLY A 153 5.38 -3.92 22.70
C GLY A 153 5.71 -2.54 22.13
N PHE A 154 6.61 -2.46 21.15
CA PHE A 154 6.97 -1.20 20.48
C PHE A 154 5.77 -0.62 19.73
N ILE A 155 5.04 -1.42 18.95
CA ILE A 155 3.93 -0.88 18.14
C ILE A 155 2.84 -0.32 19.05
N SER A 156 2.46 -1.06 20.10
CA SER A 156 1.45 -0.61 21.06
C SER A 156 1.90 0.57 21.91
N SER A 157 3.21 0.83 22.08
CA SER A 157 3.66 2.03 22.80
C SER A 157 3.44 3.31 21.99
N LEU A 158 3.43 3.23 20.65
CA LEU A 158 3.12 4.39 19.79
C LEU A 158 1.70 4.92 20.01
N TYR A 159 0.75 4.05 20.35
CA TYR A 159 -0.67 4.41 20.54
C TYR A 159 -1.03 4.71 21.99
N ARG A 160 -0.08 4.60 22.92
CA ARG A 160 -0.27 4.93 24.34
C ARG A 160 0.12 6.39 24.56
N GLY A 161 -0.81 7.29 24.21
CA GLY A 161 -0.82 8.70 24.63
C GLY A 161 -1.69 8.89 25.86
#